data_AF-A0A661Y8I7-F1
#
_entry.id   AF-A0A661Y8I7-F1
#
_cell.length_a   1.000
_cell.length_b   1.000
_cell.length_c   1.000
_cell.angle_alpha   90.00
_cell.angle_beta   90.00
_cell.angle_gamma   90.00
#
_symmetry.space_group_name_H-M   'P 1'
#
loop_
_entity.id
_entity.type
_entity.pdbx_description
1 polymer ?
#
loop_
_entity_poly.entity_id
_entity_poly.type
_entity_poly.pdbx_seq_one_letter_code
_entity_poly.pdbx_strand_id
1 'polypeptide(L)'
;GYQVKTGQQIQGKCVQHEVDVVAVKPGEQVIVECKFHSDYRAKTNVQVPLYIDSRFNDIKEKWAEEGRYKDMNVRGYVVTNARFTKDAIAFAECAGLGLISWDYPKDGSLKYFTDKAGLYPVTSLRSLNKGQKKEFLEEGIVLCRELLKNEDLLRKLGLNEKQISKVFDEARYLTGQ
;
A
#
# COMPACT_ATOMS: atom_id res chain seq x y z
N GLY A 1 -10.03 13.85 2.76
CA GLY A 1 -9.23 12.62 2.63
C GLY A 1 -8.83 12.12 4.01
N TYR A 2 -8.08 11.03 4.11
CA TYR A 2 -7.50 10.59 5.39
C TYR A 2 -6.25 11.41 5.73
N GLN A 3 -6.03 11.66 7.01
CA GLN A 3 -4.72 11.96 7.57
C GLN A 3 -4.00 10.64 7.82
N VAL A 4 -2.77 10.52 7.32
CA VAL A 4 -2.05 9.24 7.31
C VAL A 4 -0.74 9.37 8.06
N LYS A 5 -0.43 8.37 8.89
CA LYS A 5 0.89 8.15 9.50
C LYS A 5 1.36 6.75 9.18
N THR A 6 2.66 6.56 8.96
CA THR A 6 3.27 5.27 8.61
C THR A 6 4.27 4.81 9.68
N GLY A 7 4.49 3.51 9.82
CA GLY A 7 5.47 2.93 10.74
C GLY A 7 5.24 3.31 12.21
N GLN A 8 4.00 3.15 12.68
CA GLN A 8 3.58 3.60 14.01
C GLN A 8 3.73 2.47 15.04
N GLN A 9 4.40 2.74 16.15
CA GLN A 9 4.41 1.83 17.30
C GLN A 9 3.20 2.10 18.19
N ILE A 10 2.32 1.12 18.36
CA ILE A 10 1.06 1.24 19.08
C ILE A 10 1.02 0.24 20.22
N GLN A 11 0.77 0.72 21.43
CA GLN A 11 0.54 -0.15 22.58
C GLN A 11 -0.85 -0.77 22.50
N GLY A 12 -0.92 -2.09 22.35
CA GLY A 12 -2.14 -2.87 22.54
C GLY A 12 -2.36 -3.20 24.02
N LYS A 13 -3.39 -4.00 24.30
CA LYS A 13 -3.70 -4.41 25.66
C LYS A 13 -2.61 -5.31 26.23
N CYS A 14 -2.05 -6.17 25.39
CA CYS A 14 -1.06 -7.17 25.80
C CYS A 14 0.36 -6.75 25.40
N VAL A 15 0.58 -6.31 24.16
CA VAL A 15 1.93 -6.02 23.64
C VAL A 15 1.96 -4.78 22.74
N GLN A 16 3.17 -4.29 22.46
CA GLN A 16 3.38 -3.23 21.47
C GLN A 16 3.37 -3.83 20.06
N HIS A 17 2.70 -3.15 19.13
CA HIS A 17 2.58 -3.54 17.73
C HIS A 17 3.14 -2.46 16.82
N GLU A 18 3.90 -2.87 15.81
CA GLU A 18 4.30 -1.98 14.72
C GLU A 18 3.26 -2.00 13.61
N VAL A 19 2.51 -0.91 13.46
CA VAL A 19 1.46 -0.78 12.45
C VAL A 19 1.99 0.00 11.25
N ASP A 20 1.93 -0.61 10.07
CA ASP A 20 2.48 -0.03 8.83
C ASP A 20 1.82 1.30 8.47
N VAL A 21 0.49 1.38 8.56
CA VAL A 21 -0.26 2.61 8.28
C VAL A 21 -1.42 2.81 9.26
N VAL A 22 -1.54 4.04 9.78
CA VAL A 22 -2.72 4.52 10.51
C VAL A 22 -3.33 5.66 9.69
N ALA A 23 -4.59 5.48 9.29
CA ALA A 23 -5.33 6.46 8.51
C ALA A 23 -6.58 6.91 9.28
N VAL A 24 -6.76 8.23 9.44
CA VAL A 24 -7.88 8.81 10.21
C VAL A 24 -8.64 9.82 9.37
N LYS A 25 -9.97 9.76 9.42
CA LYS A 25 -10.87 10.81 8.93
C LYS A 25 -12.07 10.93 9.89
N PRO A 26 -12.92 11.96 9.78
CA PRO A 26 -14.09 12.09 10.66
C PRO A 26 -14.94 10.79 10.68
N GLY A 27 -15.15 10.24 11.89
CA GLY A 27 -15.93 9.03 12.11
C GLY A 27 -15.25 7.70 11.79
N GLU A 28 -14.00 7.70 11.30
CA GLU A 28 -13.32 6.45 10.92
C GLU A 28 -11.81 6.48 11.18
N GLN A 29 -11.31 5.39 11.75
CA GLN A 29 -9.88 5.12 11.86
C GLN A 29 -9.57 3.73 11.32
N VAL A 30 -8.54 3.66 10.49
CA VAL A 30 -8.11 2.43 9.84
C VAL A 30 -6.68 2.17 10.24
N ILE A 31 -6.41 0.94 10.68
CA ILE A 31 -5.05 0.44 10.76
C ILE A 31 -4.81 -0.56 9.64
N VAL A 32 -3.65 -0.49 9.01
CA VAL A 32 -3.33 -1.26 7.82
C VAL A 32 -1.99 -1.94 8.02
N GLU A 33 -1.95 -3.20 7.63
CA GLU A 33 -0.77 -4.04 7.61
C GLU A 33 -0.49 -4.44 6.15
N CYS A 34 0.72 -4.15 5.69
CA CYS A 34 1.16 -4.31 4.32
C CYS A 34 2.00 -5.58 4.18
N LYS A 35 1.45 -6.60 3.51
CA LYS A 35 2.19 -7.81 3.17
C LYS A 35 2.70 -7.78 1.74
N PHE A 36 3.99 -7.51 1.58
CA PHE A 36 4.65 -7.57 0.28
C PHE A 36 5.14 -8.99 -0.06
N HIS A 37 5.01 -9.37 -1.33
CA HIS A 37 5.64 -10.55 -1.92
C HIS A 37 6.47 -10.16 -3.14
N SER A 38 7.68 -10.69 -3.25
CA SER A 38 8.55 -10.47 -4.41
C SER A 38 8.14 -11.30 -5.64
N ASP A 39 7.51 -12.46 -5.41
CA ASP A 39 6.98 -13.32 -6.47
C ASP A 39 5.53 -12.94 -6.80
N TYR A 40 5.27 -12.61 -8.06
CA TYR A 40 3.93 -12.28 -8.56
C TYR A 40 2.94 -13.47 -8.50
N ARG A 41 3.44 -14.70 -8.38
CA ARG A 41 2.63 -15.92 -8.22
C ARG A 41 2.30 -16.22 -6.77
N ALA A 42 2.95 -15.55 -5.82
CA ALA A 42 2.71 -15.76 -4.41
C ALA A 42 1.24 -15.48 -4.05
N LYS A 43 0.78 -16.17 -3.02
CA LYS A 43 -0.52 -15.91 -2.41
C LYS A 43 -0.35 -15.65 -0.92
N THR A 44 -1.12 -14.70 -0.42
CA THR A 44 -1.28 -14.49 1.01
C THR A 44 -2.35 -15.47 1.52
N ASN A 45 -1.91 -16.47 2.28
CA ASN A 45 -2.80 -17.48 2.86
C ASN A 45 -3.50 -16.96 4.13
N VAL A 46 -4.39 -17.78 4.70
CA VAL A 46 -5.21 -17.42 5.87
C VAL A 46 -4.42 -17.11 7.13
N GLN A 47 -3.18 -17.58 7.26
CA GLN A 47 -2.34 -17.33 8.45
C GLN A 47 -2.07 -15.83 8.63
N VAL A 48 -1.92 -15.09 7.53
CA VAL A 48 -1.66 -13.65 7.60
C VAL A 48 -2.88 -12.88 8.13
N PRO A 49 -4.10 -12.99 7.55
CA PRO A 49 -5.30 -12.42 8.15
C PRO A 49 -5.54 -12.83 9.60
N LEU A 50 -5.37 -14.11 9.96
CA LEU A 50 -5.53 -14.57 11.35
C LEU A 50 -4.57 -13.84 12.30
N TYR A 51 -3.30 -13.72 11.91
CA TYR A 51 -2.30 -13.02 12.71
C TYR A 51 -2.61 -11.53 12.84
N ILE A 52 -2.97 -10.87 11.75
CA ILE A 52 -3.30 -9.44 11.76
C ILE A 52 -4.59 -9.16 12.54
N ASP A 53 -5.59 -10.03 12.45
CA ASP A 53 -6.82 -9.91 13.23
C ASP A 53 -6.54 -9.97 14.75
N SER A 54 -5.68 -10.88 15.19
CA SER A 54 -5.24 -10.96 16.59
C SER A 54 -4.58 -9.67 17.07
N ARG A 55 -3.67 -9.09 16.26
CA ARG A 55 -3.01 -7.81 16.57
C ARG A 55 -4.01 -6.65 16.62
N PHE A 56 -4.93 -6.60 15.66
CA PHE A 56 -5.95 -5.58 15.60
C PHE A 56 -6.85 -5.63 16.83
N ASN A 57 -7.28 -6.83 17.24
CA ASN A 57 -8.12 -7.01 18.42
C ASN A 57 -7.38 -6.58 19.70
N ASP A 58 -6.09 -6.89 19.85
CA ASP A 58 -5.29 -6.42 21.00
C ASP A 58 -5.22 -4.88 21.11
N ILE A 59 -5.04 -4.19 19.97
CA ILE A 59 -5.07 -2.71 19.91
C ILE A 59 -6.49 -2.18 20.19
N LYS A 60 -7.49 -2.81 19.59
CA LYS A 60 -8.89 -2.40 19.70
C LYS A 60 -9.40 -2.52 21.12
N GLU A 61 -9.06 -3.58 21.84
CA GLU A 61 -9.42 -3.70 23.26
C GLU A 61 -8.83 -2.56 24.10
N LYS A 62 -7.55 -2.23 23.91
CA LYS A 62 -6.90 -1.14 24.63
C LYS A 62 -7.56 0.21 24.38
N TRP A 63 -7.84 0.53 23.13
CA TRP A 63 -8.49 1.81 22.78
C TRP A 63 -9.96 1.86 23.25
N ALA A 64 -10.63 0.71 23.36
CA ALA A 64 -11.97 0.63 23.95
C ALA A 64 -11.94 0.92 25.46
N GLU A 65 -10.98 0.35 26.20
CA GLU A 65 -10.75 0.64 27.63
C GLU A 65 -10.44 2.12 27.88
N GLU A 66 -9.71 2.76 26.96
CA GLU A 66 -9.38 4.20 27.01
C GLU A 66 -10.55 5.11 26.56
N GLY A 67 -11.68 4.56 26.13
CA GLY A 67 -12.83 5.33 25.67
C GLY A 67 -12.62 6.07 24.35
N ARG A 68 -11.61 5.68 23.55
CA ARG A 68 -11.22 6.39 22.31
C ARG A 68 -12.23 6.24 21.16
N TYR A 69 -13.25 5.38 21.31
CA TYR A 69 -14.13 4.95 20.22
C TYR A 69 -15.61 5.28 20.35
N LYS A 70 -16.03 6.10 21.32
CA LYS A 70 -17.47 6.33 21.53
C LYS A 70 -18.20 6.76 20.24
N ASP A 71 -17.50 7.43 19.31
CA ASP A 71 -18.06 7.91 18.04
C ASP A 71 -17.22 7.55 16.79
N MET A 72 -16.37 6.51 16.83
CA MET A 72 -15.49 6.15 15.71
C MET A 72 -15.62 4.69 15.27
N ASN A 73 -15.81 4.47 13.97
CA ASN A 73 -15.70 3.14 13.37
C ASN A 73 -14.22 2.79 13.15
N VAL A 74 -13.75 1.70 13.76
CA VAL A 74 -12.34 1.29 13.67
C VAL A 74 -12.23 -0.06 13.00
N ARG A 75 -11.36 -0.14 11.99
CA ARG A 75 -11.17 -1.31 11.14
C ARG A 75 -9.70 -1.64 10.92
N GLY A 76 -9.38 -2.92 10.93
CA GLY A 76 -8.11 -3.45 10.47
C GLY A 76 -8.16 -3.80 8.98
N TYR A 77 -7.04 -3.60 8.28
CA TYR A 77 -6.88 -4.00 6.88
C TYR A 77 -5.59 -4.77 6.67
N VAL A 78 -5.65 -5.78 5.79
CA VAL A 78 -4.47 -6.38 5.19
C VAL A 78 -4.39 -5.94 3.73
N VAL A 79 -3.27 -5.30 3.39
CA VAL A 79 -2.97 -4.88 2.01
C VAL A 79 -1.84 -5.73 1.47
N THR A 80 -1.96 -6.25 0.25
CA THR A 80 -0.90 -7.03 -0.39
C THR A 80 -0.79 -6.72 -1.87
N ASN A 81 0.43 -6.75 -2.41
CA ASN A 81 0.67 -6.67 -3.86
C ASN A 81 0.44 -8.02 -4.56
N ALA A 82 0.14 -9.08 -3.81
CA ALA A 82 -0.16 -10.41 -4.32
C ALA A 82 -1.68 -10.66 -4.38
N ARG A 83 -2.11 -11.92 -4.34
CA ARG A 83 -3.51 -12.34 -4.23
C ARG A 83 -3.76 -13.07 -2.92
N PHE A 84 -4.97 -12.99 -2.39
CA PHE A 84 -5.38 -13.80 -1.24
C PHE A 84 -5.84 -15.20 -1.66
N THR A 85 -5.69 -16.19 -0.79
CA THR A 85 -6.37 -17.49 -0.95
C THR A 85 -7.87 -17.36 -0.65
N LYS A 86 -8.67 -18.35 -1.05
CA LYS A 86 -10.11 -18.37 -0.74
C LYS A 86 -10.37 -18.35 0.77
N ASP A 87 -9.61 -19.14 1.52
CA ASP A 87 -9.73 -19.19 2.99
C ASP A 87 -9.37 -17.86 3.65
N ALA A 88 -8.36 -17.15 3.13
CA ALA A 88 -7.99 -15.81 3.61
C ALA A 88 -9.14 -14.81 3.42
N ILE A 89 -9.80 -14.84 2.26
CA ILE A 89 -10.97 -14.00 1.97
C ILE A 89 -12.13 -14.37 2.88
N ALA A 90 -12.49 -15.65 2.94
CA ALA A 90 -13.62 -16.14 3.74
C ALA A 90 -13.45 -15.82 5.23
N PHE A 91 -12.25 -16.01 5.78
CA PHE A 91 -11.96 -15.63 7.16
C PHE A 91 -12.10 -14.12 7.37
N ALA A 92 -11.48 -13.30 6.52
CA ALA A 92 -11.47 -11.86 6.71
C ALA A 92 -12.87 -11.25 6.59
N GLU A 93 -13.69 -11.70 5.64
CA GLU A 93 -15.09 -11.31 5.52
C GLU A 93 -15.89 -11.67 6.78
N CYS A 94 -15.66 -12.86 7.34
CA CYS A 94 -16.28 -13.31 8.59
C CYS A 94 -15.84 -12.48 9.80
N ALA A 95 -14.54 -12.19 9.92
CA ALA A 95 -13.96 -11.44 11.04
C ALA A 95 -14.19 -9.91 10.94
N GLY A 96 -14.68 -9.41 9.80
CA GLY A 96 -14.80 -7.98 9.54
C GLY A 96 -13.45 -7.29 9.28
N LEU A 97 -12.44 -8.05 8.85
CA LEU A 97 -11.12 -7.55 8.46
C LEU A 97 -11.13 -7.14 6.99
N GLY A 98 -10.71 -5.91 6.69
CA GLY A 98 -10.63 -5.43 5.33
C GLY A 98 -9.48 -6.09 4.55
N LEU A 99 -9.70 -6.45 3.30
CA LEU A 99 -8.65 -6.98 2.41
C LEU A 99 -8.52 -6.11 1.17
N ILE A 100 -7.28 -5.77 0.81
CA ILE A 100 -6.95 -5.16 -0.47
C ILE A 100 -5.77 -5.92 -1.06
N SER A 101 -5.95 -6.46 -2.25
CA SER A 101 -4.91 -7.15 -3.00
C SER A 101 -4.63 -6.40 -4.31
N TRP A 102 -3.78 -6.98 -5.17
CA TRP A 102 -3.60 -6.45 -6.52
C TRP A 102 -4.93 -6.31 -7.29
N ASP A 103 -5.83 -7.30 -7.19
CA ASP A 103 -7.06 -7.38 -7.97
C ASP A 103 -8.34 -7.65 -7.15
N TYR A 104 -8.26 -7.63 -5.82
CA TYR A 104 -9.40 -7.75 -4.90
C TYR A 104 -9.47 -6.58 -3.90
N PRO A 105 -10.67 -6.12 -3.51
CA PRO A 105 -11.93 -6.36 -4.21
C PRO A 105 -11.87 -5.79 -5.62
N LYS A 106 -12.73 -6.28 -6.52
CA LYS A 106 -12.72 -5.85 -7.93
C LYS A 106 -12.75 -4.31 -8.04
N ASP A 107 -13.65 -3.69 -7.29
CA ASP A 107 -13.73 -2.25 -7.09
C ASP A 107 -13.09 -1.92 -5.74
N GLY A 108 -11.95 -1.22 -5.76
CA GLY A 108 -11.17 -0.90 -4.55
C GLY A 108 -9.89 -1.71 -4.35
N SER A 109 -9.47 -2.51 -5.34
CA SER A 109 -8.13 -3.12 -5.37
C SER A 109 -7.01 -2.11 -5.62
N LEU A 110 -5.76 -2.51 -5.39
CA LEU A 110 -4.58 -1.70 -5.74
C LEU A 110 -4.57 -1.36 -7.23
N LYS A 111 -4.85 -2.34 -8.11
CA LYS A 111 -4.93 -2.09 -9.55
C LYS A 111 -6.03 -1.10 -9.88
N TYR A 112 -7.22 -1.25 -9.30
CA TYR A 112 -8.33 -0.32 -9.52
C TYR A 112 -7.93 1.14 -9.20
N PHE A 113 -7.33 1.38 -8.03
CA PHE A 113 -6.90 2.73 -7.64
C PHE A 113 -5.73 3.23 -8.48
N THR A 114 -4.78 2.36 -8.81
CA THR A 114 -3.61 2.69 -9.63
C THR A 114 -4.06 3.15 -11.01
N ASP A 115 -4.90 2.37 -11.69
CA ASP A 115 -5.40 2.68 -13.02
C ASP A 115 -6.26 3.94 -13.01
N LYS A 116 -7.21 4.04 -12.06
CA LYS A 116 -8.16 5.16 -11.99
C LYS A 116 -7.48 6.50 -11.73
N ALA A 117 -6.39 6.52 -10.97
CA ALA A 117 -5.70 7.74 -10.58
C ALA A 117 -4.36 7.96 -11.33
N GLY A 118 -4.00 7.06 -12.25
CA GLY A 118 -2.72 7.09 -12.97
C GLY A 118 -1.52 7.02 -12.02
N LEU A 119 -1.61 6.25 -10.94
CA LEU A 119 -0.62 6.17 -9.85
C LEU A 119 0.39 5.03 -10.06
N TYR A 120 0.84 4.81 -11.29
CA TYR A 120 1.82 3.77 -11.57
C TYR A 120 3.16 4.12 -10.93
N PRO A 121 3.77 3.20 -10.17
CA PRO A 121 5.04 3.48 -9.50
C PRO A 121 6.21 3.37 -10.47
N VAL A 122 7.29 4.11 -10.20
CA VAL A 122 8.54 4.05 -10.98
C VAL A 122 9.15 2.64 -11.00
N THR A 123 8.83 1.81 -10.01
CA THR A 123 9.27 0.41 -9.95
C THR A 123 8.65 -0.47 -11.05
N SER A 124 7.53 -0.04 -11.65
CA SER A 124 6.90 -0.70 -12.79
C SER A 124 7.62 -0.47 -14.12
N LEU A 125 8.44 0.58 -14.24
CA LEU A 125 9.15 0.92 -15.49
C LEU A 125 10.22 -0.12 -15.81
N ARG A 126 10.16 -0.74 -16.98
CA ARG A 126 11.16 -1.68 -17.48
C ARG A 126 12.36 -0.98 -18.10
N SER A 127 12.16 0.26 -18.55
CA SER A 127 13.22 1.15 -19.05
C SER A 127 14.25 1.53 -17.99
N LEU A 128 13.92 1.38 -16.70
CA LEU A 128 14.81 1.64 -15.57
C LEU A 128 15.41 0.35 -15.00
N ASN A 129 16.70 0.38 -14.69
CA ASN A 129 17.35 -0.68 -13.93
C ASN A 129 17.05 -0.58 -12.42
N LYS A 130 17.45 -1.59 -11.65
CA LYS A 130 17.19 -1.65 -10.20
C LYS A 130 17.84 -0.50 -9.42
N GLY A 131 19.04 -0.06 -9.81
CA GLY A 131 19.74 1.06 -9.18
C GLY A 131 19.02 2.38 -9.40
N GLN A 132 18.65 2.67 -10.65
CA GLN A 132 17.89 3.88 -11.01
C GLN A 132 16.54 3.95 -10.29
N LYS A 133 15.80 2.83 -10.23
CA LYS A 133 14.54 2.76 -9.46
C LYS A 133 14.75 3.09 -7.99
N LYS A 134 15.86 2.62 -7.40
CA LYS A 134 16.19 2.89 -6.01
C LYS A 134 16.50 4.37 -5.79
N GLU A 135 17.33 4.96 -6.65
CA GLU A 135 17.67 6.40 -6.59
C GLU A 135 16.42 7.28 -6.69
N PHE A 136 15.49 6.99 -7.61
CA PHE A 136 14.22 7.75 -7.67
C PHE A 136 13.42 7.68 -6.38
N LEU A 137 13.33 6.49 -5.74
CA LEU A 137 12.61 6.35 -4.47
C LEU A 137 13.31 7.09 -3.33
N GLU A 138 14.65 7.13 -3.32
CA GLU A 138 15.44 7.88 -2.34
C GLU A 138 15.26 9.40 -2.52
N GLU A 139 15.09 9.87 -3.75
CA GLU A 139 14.72 11.25 -4.09
C GLU A 139 13.21 11.55 -3.87
N GLY A 140 12.46 10.60 -3.32
CA GLY A 140 11.03 10.75 -3.03
C GLY A 140 10.12 10.67 -4.25
N ILE A 141 10.63 10.31 -5.42
CA ILE A 141 9.84 10.09 -6.62
C ILE A 141 9.31 8.66 -6.64
N VAL A 142 8.00 8.56 -6.44
CA VAL A 142 7.32 7.27 -6.38
C VAL A 142 6.57 6.97 -7.67
N LEU A 143 6.00 7.99 -8.33
CA LEU A 143 5.05 7.82 -9.44
C LEU A 143 5.65 8.16 -10.81
N CYS A 144 5.27 7.39 -11.84
CA CYS A 144 5.66 7.64 -13.23
C CYS A 144 5.29 9.05 -13.73
N ARG A 145 4.14 9.59 -13.30
CA ARG A 145 3.69 10.94 -13.68
C ARG A 145 4.57 12.06 -13.11
N GLU A 146 5.31 11.78 -12.03
CA GLU A 146 6.27 12.73 -11.45
C GLU A 146 7.53 12.80 -12.30
N LEU A 147 7.97 11.67 -12.87
CA LEU A 147 9.09 11.65 -13.83
C LEU A 147 8.82 12.52 -15.05
N LEU A 148 7.58 12.49 -15.58
CA LEU A 148 7.17 13.29 -16.73
C LEU A 148 7.29 14.81 -16.49
N LYS A 149 7.41 15.26 -15.24
CA LYS A 149 7.58 16.67 -14.85
C LYS A 149 9.02 17.02 -14.47
N ASN A 150 9.92 16.05 -14.41
CA ASN A 150 11.26 16.19 -13.84
C ASN A 150 12.33 15.63 -14.79
N GLU A 151 12.37 16.11 -16.03
CA GLU A 151 13.38 15.70 -17.03
C GLU A 151 14.81 15.96 -16.54
N ASP A 152 15.05 17.10 -15.90
CA ASP A 152 16.35 17.47 -15.36
C ASP A 152 16.87 16.47 -14.32
N LEU A 153 15.98 15.85 -13.54
CA LEU A 153 16.39 14.83 -12.57
C LEU A 153 16.84 13.56 -13.29
N LEU A 154 16.17 13.14 -14.36
CA LEU A 154 16.61 12.00 -15.16
C LEU A 154 18.02 12.25 -15.75
N ARG A 155 18.30 13.48 -16.19
CA ARG A 155 19.64 13.90 -16.65
C ARG A 155 20.67 13.83 -15.50
N LYS A 156 20.32 14.35 -14.31
CA LYS A 156 21.19 14.32 -13.12
C LYS A 156 21.54 12.90 -12.66
N LEU A 157 20.60 11.97 -12.81
CA LEU A 157 20.80 10.54 -12.52
C LEU A 157 21.52 9.79 -13.66
N GLY A 158 22.08 10.52 -14.62
CA GLY A 158 22.96 9.97 -15.65
C GLY A 158 22.24 9.28 -16.81
N LEU A 159 20.94 9.51 -17.00
CA LEU A 159 20.24 9.03 -18.19
C LEU A 159 20.54 9.93 -19.39
N ASN A 160 20.87 9.32 -20.54
CA ASN A 160 20.99 10.03 -21.81
C ASN A 160 19.63 10.25 -22.48
N GLU A 161 19.56 11.13 -23.49
CA GLU A 161 18.33 11.47 -24.24
C GLU A 161 17.52 10.24 -24.68
N LYS A 162 18.21 9.21 -25.17
CA LYS A 162 17.56 8.01 -25.68
C LYS A 162 16.91 7.21 -24.54
N GLN A 163 17.54 7.17 -23.37
CA GLN A 163 16.97 6.55 -22.18
C GLN A 163 15.80 7.37 -21.63
N ILE A 164 15.94 8.69 -21.58
CA ILE A 164 14.89 9.62 -21.14
C ILE A 164 13.63 9.46 -22.00
N SER A 165 13.78 9.48 -23.33
CA SER A 165 12.67 9.27 -24.26
C SER A 165 11.97 7.94 -23.99
N LYS A 166 12.71 6.84 -23.80
CA LYS A 166 12.12 5.53 -23.48
C LYS A 166 11.35 5.52 -22.16
N VAL A 167 11.89 6.17 -21.13
CA VAL A 167 11.23 6.29 -19.82
C VAL A 167 9.94 7.09 -19.96
N PHE A 168 9.96 8.19 -20.71
CA PHE A 168 8.78 9.03 -20.92
C PHE A 168 7.70 8.32 -21.72
N ASP A 169 8.06 7.61 -22.80
CA ASP A 169 7.10 6.87 -23.60
C ASP A 169 6.42 5.76 -22.78
N GLU A 170 7.20 5.01 -21.98
CA GLU A 170 6.66 3.99 -21.09
C GLU A 170 5.79 4.59 -19.97
N ALA A 171 6.22 5.70 -19.36
CA ALA A 171 5.46 6.38 -18.32
C ALA A 171 4.12 6.95 -18.83
N ARG A 172 4.12 7.54 -20.03
CA ARG A 172 2.89 8.01 -20.72
C ARG A 172 1.94 6.87 -21.00
N TYR A 173 2.45 5.78 -21.60
CA TYR A 173 1.67 4.58 -21.87
C TYR A 173 1.00 4.02 -20.60
N LEU A 174 1.73 3.89 -19.50
CA LEU A 174 1.18 3.40 -18.24
C LEU A 174 0.15 4.37 -17.66
N THR A 175 0.45 5.67 -17.63
CA THR A 175 -0.42 6.66 -16.98
C THR A 175 -1.61 7.11 -17.82
N GLY A 176 -1.72 6.66 -19.07
CA GLY A 176 -2.78 7.07 -20.00
C GLY A 176 -2.67 8.53 -20.45
N GLN A 177 -1.44 9.06 -20.49
CA GLN A 177 -1.12 10.41 -20.97
C GLN A 177 -0.55 10.40 -22.37
#